data_AF-A0A7S0LSI1-F1
#
_entry.id   AF-A0A7S0LSI1-F1
#
_cell.length_a   1.000
_cell.length_b   1.000
_cell.length_c   1.000
_cell.angle_alpha   90.00
_cell.angle_beta   90.00
_cell.angle_gamma   90.00
#
_symmetry.space_group_name_H-M   'P 1'
#
loop_
_entity.id
_entity.type
_entity.pdbx_description
1 polymer ?
#
loop_
_entity_poly.entity_id
_entity_poly.type
_entity_poly.pdbx_seq_one_letter_code
_entity_poly.pdbx_strand_id
1 'polypeptide(L)'
;RGGGVQMPSFASECLRLSRAMSESNKLPGIVFCMSRKHCVEGAKAVAAMNLLMGSKPSKKKDDAKTDDDGDEVGGREEAARQAAVKANERVMVAMHRMHLQRYMPELGQLEAYTDVMELLYRGVCYHHSGMLPILREFVE
;
A
#
# COMPACT_ATOMS: atom_id res chain seq x y z
N ARG A 1 -14.97 24.47 -29.58
CA ARG A 1 -14.88 24.03 -28.16
C ARG A 1 -13.59 23.22 -28.04
N GLY A 2 -12.53 23.82 -27.54
CA GLY A 2 -11.21 23.18 -27.47
C GLY A 2 -11.19 22.13 -26.38
N GLY A 3 -11.08 20.85 -26.77
CA GLY A 3 -10.69 19.78 -25.87
C GLY A 3 -9.18 19.88 -25.65
N GLY A 4 -8.75 20.65 -24.65
CA GLY A 4 -7.36 20.63 -24.22
C GLY A 4 -7.03 19.26 -23.64
N VAL A 5 -6.01 18.59 -24.17
CA VAL A 5 -5.49 17.34 -23.61
C VAL A 5 -4.97 17.68 -22.21
N GLN A 6 -5.70 17.29 -21.17
CA GLN A 6 -5.26 17.48 -19.79
C GLN A 6 -4.12 16.50 -19.53
N MET A 7 -2.90 17.03 -19.34
CA MET A 7 -1.76 16.19 -19.01
C MET A 7 -2.02 15.45 -17.69
N PRO A 8 -1.59 14.19 -17.57
CA PRO A 8 -1.78 13.42 -16.34
C PRO A 8 -1.02 14.10 -15.19
N SER A 9 -1.65 14.16 -14.02
CA SER A 9 -1.02 14.69 -12.81
C SER A 9 -0.01 13.70 -12.25
N PHE A 10 0.94 14.19 -11.44
CA PHE A 10 1.90 13.33 -10.75
C PHE A 10 1.19 12.23 -9.93
N ALA A 11 0.18 12.61 -9.13
CA ALA A 11 -0.68 11.68 -8.41
C ALA A 11 -1.28 10.57 -9.29
N SER A 12 -1.84 10.94 -10.46
CA SER A 12 -2.43 9.96 -11.38
C SER A 12 -1.41 8.99 -11.97
N GLU A 13 -0.20 9.46 -12.25
CA GLU A 13 0.88 8.63 -12.78
C GLU A 13 1.43 7.67 -11.72
N CYS A 14 1.59 8.12 -10.48
CA CYS A 14 1.97 7.23 -9.36
C CYS A 14 0.97 6.09 -9.21
N LEU A 15 -0.33 6.41 -9.16
CA LEU A 15 -1.38 5.39 -9.03
C LEU A 15 -1.40 4.43 -10.23
N ARG A 16 -1.25 4.95 -11.45
CA ARG A 16 -1.19 4.15 -12.69
C ARG A 16 -0.01 3.18 -12.65
N LEU A 17 1.18 3.65 -12.25
CA LEU A 17 2.38 2.83 -12.16
C LEU A 17 2.25 1.75 -11.07
N SER A 18 1.80 2.11 -9.87
CA SER A 18 1.62 1.16 -8.77
C SER A 18 0.62 0.06 -9.11
N ARG A 19 -0.46 0.39 -9.82
CA ARG A 19 -1.41 -0.62 -10.33
C ARG A 19 -0.74 -1.59 -11.31
N ALA A 20 -0.04 -1.07 -12.33
CA ALA A 20 0.66 -1.89 -13.31
C ALA A 20 1.75 -2.78 -12.67
N MET A 21 2.47 -2.28 -11.67
CA MET A 21 3.46 -3.07 -10.93
C MET A 21 2.81 -4.16 -10.08
N SER A 22 1.68 -3.87 -9.43
CA SER A 22 0.92 -4.85 -8.66
C SER A 22 0.40 -5.98 -9.55
N GLU A 23 -0.23 -5.65 -10.68
CA GLU A 23 -0.77 -6.63 -11.64
C GLU A 23 0.30 -7.51 -12.28
N SER A 24 1.51 -6.97 -12.47
CA SER A 24 2.65 -7.73 -13.00
C SER A 24 3.50 -8.41 -11.92
N ASN A 25 3.06 -8.40 -10.66
CA ASN A 25 3.76 -8.98 -9.51
C ASN A 25 5.22 -8.48 -9.36
N LYS A 26 5.44 -7.18 -9.60
CA LYS A 26 6.75 -6.50 -9.52
C LYS A 26 6.90 -5.63 -8.27
N LEU A 27 6.01 -5.77 -7.29
CA LEU A 27 6.14 -5.13 -5.99
C LEU A 27 7.08 -5.93 -5.08
N PRO A 28 7.79 -5.30 -4.12
CA PRO A 28 7.71 -3.88 -3.74
C PRO A 28 8.44 -2.94 -4.72
N GLY A 29 8.17 -1.63 -4.63
CA GLY A 29 8.83 -0.61 -5.45
C GLY A 29 9.13 0.66 -4.65
N ILE A 30 10.23 1.34 -4.99
CA ILE A 30 10.63 2.63 -4.40
C ILE A 30 10.60 3.70 -5.49
N VAL A 31 9.89 4.80 -5.24
CA VAL A 31 9.78 5.93 -6.18
C VAL A 31 10.59 7.12 -5.64
N PHE A 32 11.67 7.46 -6.33
CA PHE A 32 12.47 8.64 -5.99
C PHE A 32 11.80 9.91 -6.50
N CYS A 33 11.45 10.80 -5.58
CA CYS A 33 10.88 12.11 -5.88
C CYS A 33 11.84 13.20 -5.43
N MET A 34 12.13 14.18 -6.30
CA MET A 34 12.99 15.32 -5.95
C MET A 34 12.24 16.44 -5.19
N SER A 35 11.05 16.15 -4.65
CA SER A 35 10.20 17.09 -3.93
C SER A 35 9.52 16.39 -2.76
N ARG A 36 9.68 16.94 -1.55
CA ARG A 36 8.98 16.46 -0.34
C ARG A 36 7.47 16.39 -0.55
N LYS A 37 6.91 17.41 -1.22
CA LYS A 37 5.50 17.47 -1.56
C LYS A 37 5.08 16.31 -2.46
N HIS A 38 5.88 15.98 -3.47
CA HIS A 38 5.59 14.84 -4.35
C HIS A 38 5.70 13.49 -3.64
N CYS A 39 6.63 13.31 -2.69
CA CYS A 39 6.65 12.08 -1.88
C CYS A 39 5.30 11.85 -1.18
N VAL A 40 4.77 12.88 -0.54
CA VAL A 40 3.48 12.80 0.17
C VAL A 40 2.31 12.64 -0.80
N GLU A 41 2.27 13.44 -1.87
CA GLU A 41 1.21 13.38 -2.88
C GLU A 41 1.13 12.02 -3.56
N GLY A 42 2.28 11.46 -3.96
CA GLY A 42 2.36 10.14 -4.58
C GLY A 42 1.90 9.03 -3.64
N ALA A 43 2.37 9.05 -2.39
CA ALA A 43 1.96 8.07 -1.39
C ALA A 43 0.45 8.15 -1.10
N LYS A 44 -0.11 9.36 -0.92
CA LYS A 44 -1.56 9.56 -0.73
C LYS A 44 -2.37 9.12 -1.94
N ALA A 45 -1.88 9.30 -3.17
CA ALA A 45 -2.54 8.81 -4.37
C ALA A 45 -2.55 7.27 -4.43
N VAL A 46 -1.43 6.63 -4.13
CA VAL A 46 -1.30 5.16 -4.11
C VAL A 46 -2.06 4.55 -2.93
N ALA A 47 -2.29 5.29 -1.84
CA ALA A 47 -3.15 4.84 -0.75
C ALA A 47 -4.60 4.54 -1.20
N ALA A 48 -5.03 4.95 -2.40
CA ALA A 48 -6.31 4.51 -2.95
C ALA A 48 -6.38 2.98 -3.16
N MET A 49 -5.23 2.30 -3.33
CA MET A 49 -5.12 0.83 -3.36
C MET A 49 -4.64 0.30 -2.01
N ASN A 50 -5.08 -0.91 -1.65
CA ASN A 50 -4.57 -1.62 -0.48
C ASN A 50 -3.58 -2.69 -0.94
N LEU A 51 -2.28 -2.42 -0.77
CA LEU A 51 -1.18 -3.28 -1.17
C LEU A 51 -0.91 -4.41 -0.18
N LEU A 52 -1.37 -4.30 1.07
CA LEU A 52 -1.22 -5.37 2.07
C LEU A 52 -2.26 -6.48 1.92
N MET A 53 -3.43 -6.19 1.33
CA MET A 53 -4.52 -7.15 1.20
C MET A 53 -4.36 -8.15 0.03
N GLY A 54 -3.35 -7.96 -0.81
CA GLY A 54 -3.15 -8.72 -2.04
C GLY A 54 -4.22 -8.41 -3.10
N SER A 55 -3.87 -8.53 -4.37
CA SER A 55 -4.83 -8.50 -5.46
C SER A 55 -5.67 -9.78 -5.44
N LYS A 56 -7.01 -9.67 -5.46
CA LYS A 56 -7.85 -10.83 -5.74
C LYS A 56 -7.49 -11.37 -7.14
N PRO A 57 -7.23 -12.68 -7.30
CA PRO A 57 -7.02 -13.23 -8.63
C PRO A 57 -8.25 -12.91 -9.48
N SER A 58 -8.03 -12.28 -10.64
CA SER A 58 -9.12 -12.08 -11.58
C SER A 58 -9.59 -13.46 -12.03
N LYS A 59 -10.86 -13.82 -11.80
CA LYS A 59 -11.45 -14.98 -12.47
C LYS A 59 -11.29 -14.75 -13.97
N LYS A 60 -10.35 -15.45 -14.62
CA LYS A 60 -10.34 -15.52 -16.07
C LYS A 60 -11.69 -16.10 -16.46
N LYS A 61 -12.44 -15.35 -17.25
CA LYS A 61 -13.72 -15.77 -17.79
C LYS A 61 -13.42 -16.65 -19.00
N ASP A 62 -12.81 -17.80 -18.75
CA ASP A 62 -12.65 -18.82 -19.76
C ASP A 62 -13.97 -19.61 -19.76
N ASP A 63 -14.79 -19.35 -20.79
CA ASP A 63 -16.03 -20.09 -21.05
C ASP A 63 -15.70 -21.55 -21.39
N ALA A 64 -15.45 -22.37 -20.38
CA ALA A 64 -15.41 -23.83 -20.52
C ALA A 64 -15.74 -24.52 -19.20
N LYS A 65 -16.86 -25.24 -19.22
CA LYS A 65 -17.32 -26.23 -18.25
C LYS A 65 -16.18 -27.18 -17.83
N THR A 66 -15.90 -27.28 -16.52
CA THR A 66 -15.46 -28.51 -15.83
C THR A 66 -15.51 -28.30 -14.30
N ASP A 67 -16.47 -28.98 -13.67
CA ASP A 67 -16.38 -29.86 -12.48
C ASP A 67 -15.58 -29.43 -11.22
N ASP A 68 -16.30 -29.36 -10.10
CA ASP A 68 -16.01 -29.62 -8.66
C ASP A 68 -14.64 -29.26 -8.01
N ASP A 69 -13.52 -29.30 -8.71
CA ASP A 69 -12.17 -29.05 -8.17
C ASP A 69 -11.79 -27.55 -8.07
N GLY A 70 -12.55 -26.67 -8.71
CA GLY A 70 -12.29 -25.22 -8.75
C GLY A 70 -12.51 -24.49 -7.42
N ASP A 71 -13.37 -25.02 -6.54
CA ASP A 71 -13.68 -24.40 -5.24
C ASP A 71 -12.58 -24.67 -4.19
N GLU A 72 -11.90 -25.82 -4.23
CA GLU A 72 -10.80 -26.11 -3.30
C GLU A 72 -9.54 -25.26 -3.58
N VAL A 73 -9.19 -25.05 -4.85
CA VAL A 73 -8.03 -24.24 -5.24
C VAL A 73 -8.28 -22.77 -4.88
N GLY A 74 -9.47 -22.25 -5.17
CA GLY A 74 -9.87 -20.90 -4.75
C GLY A 74 -9.91 -20.73 -3.23
N GLY A 75 -10.32 -21.76 -2.49
CA GLY A 75 -10.30 -21.78 -1.03
C GLY A 75 -8.87 -21.73 -0.46
N ARG A 76 -7.92 -22.48 -1.03
CA ARG A 76 -6.51 -22.47 -0.61
C ARG A 76 -5.82 -21.15 -0.92
N GLU A 77 -6.04 -20.57 -2.11
CA GLU A 77 -5.49 -19.27 -2.49
C GLU A 77 -6.03 -18.14 -1.60
N GLU A 78 -7.34 -18.14 -1.32
CA GLU A 78 -7.96 -17.16 -0.43
C GLU A 78 -7.50 -17.33 1.03
N ALA A 79 -7.35 -18.57 1.51
CA ALA A 79 -6.80 -18.85 2.84
C ALA A 79 -5.35 -18.39 2.96
N ALA A 80 -4.52 -18.62 1.92
CA ALA A 80 -3.15 -18.13 1.87
C ALA A 80 -3.09 -16.59 1.88
N ARG A 81 -3.97 -15.93 1.11
CA ARG A 81 -4.10 -14.47 1.12
C ARG A 81 -4.47 -13.94 2.51
N GLN A 82 -5.47 -14.53 3.16
CA GLN A 82 -5.88 -14.13 4.51
C GLN A 82 -4.77 -14.38 5.55
N ALA A 83 -4.05 -15.49 5.44
CA ALA A 83 -2.91 -15.78 6.30
C ALA A 83 -1.79 -14.73 6.13
N ALA A 84 -1.49 -14.32 4.89
CA ALA A 84 -0.51 -13.27 4.60
C ALA A 84 -0.93 -11.91 5.19
N VAL A 85 -2.20 -11.52 5.03
CA VAL A 85 -2.74 -10.28 5.64
C VAL A 85 -2.57 -10.30 7.16
N LYS A 86 -2.96 -11.41 7.80
CA LYS A 86 -2.84 -11.57 9.25
C LYS A 86 -1.39 -11.58 9.72
N ALA A 87 -0.48 -12.14 8.93
CA ALA A 87 0.95 -12.10 9.21
C ALA A 87 1.48 -10.66 9.15
N ASN A 88 1.13 -9.89 8.12
CA ASN A 88 1.52 -8.49 7.98
C ASN A 88 0.99 -7.63 9.13
N GLU A 89 -0.27 -7.81 9.53
CA GLU A 89 -0.86 -7.10 10.66
C GLU A 89 -0.13 -7.39 11.98
N ARG A 90 0.23 -8.67 12.21
CA ARG A 90 1.01 -9.06 13.41
C ARG A 90 2.39 -8.41 13.44
N VAL A 91 3.07 -8.35 12.29
CA VAL A 91 4.37 -7.66 12.17
C VAL A 91 4.20 -6.17 12.47
N MET A 92 3.20 -5.52 11.88
CA MET A 92 2.91 -4.09 12.13
C MET A 92 2.67 -3.80 13.61
N VAL A 93 1.84 -4.60 14.29
CA VAL A 93 1.56 -4.45 15.73
C VAL A 93 2.82 -4.68 16.56
N ALA A 94 3.63 -5.69 16.22
CA ALA A 94 4.88 -5.96 16.92
C ALA A 94 5.87 -4.80 16.76
N MET A 95 6.08 -4.32 15.53
CA MET A 95 6.96 -3.19 15.23
C MET A 95 6.49 -1.92 15.96
N HIS A 96 5.19 -1.61 15.90
CA HIS A 96 4.62 -0.46 16.61
C HIS A 96 4.89 -0.54 18.12
N ARG A 97 4.64 -1.70 18.72
CA ARG A 97 4.88 -1.92 20.15
C ARG A 97 6.37 -1.78 20.52
N MET A 98 7.27 -2.21 19.66
CA MET A 98 8.72 -2.15 19.91
C MET A 98 9.29 -0.74 19.75
N HIS A 99 8.87 -0.01 18.71
CA HIS A 99 9.53 1.23 18.31
C HIS A 99 8.78 2.51 18.73
N LEU A 100 7.44 2.46 18.76
CA LEU A 100 6.63 3.67 18.95
C LEU A 100 5.95 3.74 20.32
N GLN A 101 5.73 2.60 21.00
CA GLN A 101 4.92 2.53 22.23
C GLN A 101 5.32 3.54 23.30
N ARG A 102 6.63 3.75 23.52
CA ARG A 102 7.14 4.69 24.54
C ARG A 102 6.83 6.16 24.24
N TYR A 103 6.60 6.49 22.96
CA TYR A 103 6.32 7.85 22.50
C TYR A 103 4.83 8.12 22.32
N MET A 104 3.98 7.08 22.37
CA MET A 104 2.54 7.20 22.08
C MET A 104 1.77 8.26 22.87
N PRO A 105 2.09 8.60 24.14
CA PRO A 105 1.38 9.68 24.84
C PRO A 105 1.43 11.02 24.10
N GLU A 106 2.54 11.31 23.42
CA GLU A 106 2.76 12.54 22.66
C GLU A 106 2.57 12.30 21.16
N LEU A 107 3.23 11.27 20.62
CA LEU A 107 3.22 10.93 19.20
C LEU A 107 1.83 10.62 18.68
N GLY A 108 1.00 9.93 19.48
CA GLY A 108 -0.34 9.51 19.08
C GLY A 108 -1.32 10.66 18.87
N GLN A 109 -0.98 11.87 19.32
CA GLN A 109 -1.79 13.08 19.13
C GLN A 109 -1.40 13.86 17.87
N LEU A 110 -0.30 13.48 17.21
CA LEU A 110 0.22 14.21 16.05
C LEU A 110 -0.44 13.74 14.75
N GLU A 111 -0.91 14.68 13.95
CA GLU A 111 -1.44 14.41 12.60
C GLU A 111 -0.42 13.66 11.73
N ALA A 112 0.87 13.99 11.85
CA ALA A 112 1.93 13.30 11.13
C ALA A 112 2.00 11.79 11.45
N TYR A 113 1.71 11.38 12.69
CA TYR A 113 1.64 9.97 13.07
C TYR A 113 0.42 9.31 12.43
N THR A 114 -0.76 9.93 12.55
CA THR A 114 -2.01 9.41 11.96
C THR A 114 -1.86 9.22 10.45
N ASP A 115 -1.35 10.24 9.75
CA ASP A 115 -1.12 10.21 8.30
C ASP A 115 -0.18 9.06 7.89
N VAL A 116 0.96 8.89 8.58
CA VAL A 116 1.92 7.85 8.23
C VAL A 116 1.37 6.46 8.52
N MET A 117 0.68 6.28 9.65
CA MET A 117 0.08 4.98 10.00
C MET A 117 -1.03 4.58 9.03
N GLU A 118 -1.89 5.51 8.62
CA GLU A 118 -2.93 5.24 7.61
C GLU A 118 -2.35 4.74 6.28
N LEU A 119 -1.23 5.34 5.85
CA LEU A 119 -0.51 4.90 4.66
C LEU A 119 0.09 3.50 4.85
N LEU A 120 0.79 3.28 5.98
CA LEU A 120 1.45 2.00 6.27
C LEU A 120 0.44 0.84 6.34
N TYR A 121 -0.75 1.05 6.91
CA TYR A 121 -1.84 0.06 6.92
C TYR A 121 -2.40 -0.26 5.52
N ARG A 122 -2.06 0.53 4.50
CA ARG A 122 -2.35 0.24 3.09
C ARG A 122 -1.15 -0.29 2.31
N GLY A 123 0.00 -0.45 2.96
CA GLY A 123 1.22 -0.99 2.36
C GLY A 123 1.98 0.03 1.51
N VAL A 124 1.79 1.32 1.79
CA VAL A 124 2.50 2.42 1.15
C VAL A 124 3.02 3.37 2.23
N CYS A 125 4.09 4.11 1.94
CA CYS A 125 4.56 5.16 2.81
C CYS A 125 5.29 6.22 1.97
N TYR A 126 5.71 7.30 2.62
CA TYR A 126 6.67 8.25 2.05
C TYR A 126 7.85 8.38 2.99
N HIS A 127 9.00 8.73 2.41
CA HIS A 127 10.22 9.02 3.16
C HIS A 127 10.83 10.31 2.63
N HIS A 128 11.09 11.26 3.53
CA HIS A 128 11.84 12.47 3.21
C HIS A 128 12.41 13.14 4.47
N SER A 129 13.36 14.06 4.29
CA SER A 129 14.04 14.76 5.39
C SER A 129 13.13 15.58 6.32
N GLY A 130 11.92 15.98 5.87
CA GLY A 130 10.97 16.74 6.68
C GLY A 130 10.08 15.93 7.64
N MET A 131 10.25 14.61 7.72
CA MET A 131 9.51 13.77 8.67
C MET A 131 10.07 13.91 10.09
N LEU A 132 9.24 13.61 11.09
CA LEU A 132 9.73 13.38 12.45
C LEU A 132 10.74 12.23 12.42
N PRO A 133 11.94 12.37 13.03
CA PRO A 133 12.97 11.34 12.96
C PRO A 133 12.46 9.93 13.34
N ILE A 134 11.66 9.83 14.39
CA ILE A 134 11.10 8.55 14.85
C ILE A 134 10.14 7.91 13.83
N LEU A 135 9.35 8.70 13.09
CA LEU A 135 8.47 8.18 12.04
C LEU A 135 9.24 7.82 10.78
N ARG A 136 10.33 8.53 10.50
CA ARG A 136 11.24 8.22 9.40
C ARG A 136 11.96 6.88 9.66
N GLU A 137 12.50 6.71 10.86
CA GLU A 137 13.14 5.45 11.29
C GLU A 137 12.15 4.29 11.34
N PHE A 138 10.88 4.54 11.64
CA PHE A 138 9.84 3.49 11.63
C PHE A 138 9.45 3.04 10.21
N VAL A 139 9.63 3.91 9.21
CA VAL A 139 9.38 3.59 7.80
C VAL A 139 10.55 2.83 7.16
N GLU A 140 11.77 3.02 7.66
CA GLU A 140 12.99 2.31 7.23
C GLU A 140 13.00 0.84 7.66
#